data_AF-A0A8H7QD65-F1
#
_entry.id   AF-A0A8H7QD65-F1
#
_cell.length_a   1.000
_cell.length_b   1.000
_cell.length_c   1.000
_cell.angle_alpha   90.00
_cell.angle_beta   90.00
_cell.angle_gamma   90.00
#
_symmetry.space_group_name_H-M   'P 1'
#
loop_
_entity.id
_entity.type
_entity.pdbx_description
1 polymer ?
#
loop_
_entity_poly.entity_id
_entity_poly.type
_entity_poly.pdbx_seq_one_letter_code
_entity_poly.pdbx_strand_id
1 'polypeptide(L)'
;MYIKFITDIDPYILELKNESGNLELEESTITKTYNAVNEEYAQNETELKRQEALQAIEIAEIDQLKEEIRLMELELNELEGPETSLAAVPPNELRLMLYRGLGVSTGDLNESTMIENNMAETIVLTTSDGHDILTMGLNQYGIDYLSNQVWEFISK
;
A
#
# COMPACT_ATOMS: atom_id res chain seq x y z
N MET A 1 89.72 23.61 57.80
CA MET A 1 88.87 24.51 56.98
C MET A 1 88.02 23.62 56.10
N TYR A 2 86.75 23.42 56.44
CA TYR A 2 85.79 22.73 55.57
C TYR A 2 84.51 23.56 55.54
N ILE A 3 84.11 23.89 54.32
CA ILE A 3 83.05 24.82 53.97
C ILE A 3 81.71 24.18 54.33
N LYS A 4 80.93 24.84 55.19
CA LYS A 4 79.53 24.53 55.44
C LYS A 4 78.75 24.93 54.18
N PHE A 5 78.21 23.95 53.46
CA PHE A 5 77.22 24.22 52.43
C PHE A 5 75.97 24.77 53.12
N ILE A 6 75.64 26.04 52.86
CA ILE A 6 74.34 26.59 53.18
C ILE A 6 73.41 26.08 52.09
N THR A 7 72.62 25.05 52.42
CA THR A 7 71.45 24.66 51.63
C THR A 7 70.21 25.14 52.37
N ASP A 8 70.09 26.46 52.55
CA ASP A 8 68.82 27.09 52.89
C ASP A 8 68.22 27.57 51.58
N ILE A 9 67.47 26.67 50.93
CA ILE A 9 66.57 27.10 49.85
C ILE A 9 65.55 28.01 50.52
N ASP A 10 65.46 29.25 50.04
CA ASP A 10 64.48 30.23 50.53
C ASP A 10 63.09 29.58 50.55
N PRO A 11 62.41 29.54 51.71
CA PRO A 11 61.07 28.96 51.85
C PRO A 11 60.09 29.46 50.78
N TYR A 12 60.24 30.72 50.35
CA TYR A 12 59.43 31.33 49.30
C TYR A 12 59.66 30.69 47.92
N ILE A 13 60.90 30.32 47.59
CA ILE A 13 61.23 29.63 46.33
C ILE A 13 60.64 28.21 46.32
N LEU A 14 60.58 27.55 47.48
CA LEU A 14 59.97 26.22 47.60
C LEU A 14 58.44 26.30 47.45
N GLU A 15 57.79 27.30 48.04
CA GLU A 15 56.35 27.57 47.85
C GLU A 15 56.01 27.84 46.39
N LEU A 16 56.74 28.75 45.73
CA LEU A 16 56.53 29.05 44.31
C LEU A 16 56.69 27.83 43.41
N LYS A 17 57.63 26.94 43.73
CA LYS A 17 57.84 25.70 42.96
C LYS A 17 56.68 24.70 43.15
N ASN A 18 56.13 24.62 44.36
CA ASN A 18 54.96 23.79 44.64
C ASN A 18 53.69 24.36 44.01
N GLU A 19 53.49 25.68 44.05
CA GLU A 19 52.39 26.35 43.34
C GLU A 19 52.48 26.15 41.84
N SER A 20 53.67 26.30 41.25
CA SER A 20 53.90 26.04 39.83
C SER A 20 53.57 24.58 39.46
N GLY A 21 54.00 23.60 40.25
CA GLY A 21 53.69 22.19 40.00
C GLY A 21 52.20 21.87 40.16
N ASN A 22 51.52 22.53 41.09
CA ASN A 22 50.06 22.40 41.25
C ASN A 22 49.31 23.02 40.07
N LEU A 23 49.74 24.20 39.59
CA LEU A 23 49.15 24.86 38.42
C LEU A 23 49.33 24.03 37.15
N GLU A 24 50.50 23.41 36.93
CA GLU A 24 50.71 22.49 35.79
C GLU A 24 49.78 21.26 35.85
N LEU A 25 49.56 20.71 37.05
CA LEU A 25 48.63 19.60 37.24
C LEU A 25 47.18 20.03 37.00
N GLU A 26 46.79 21.21 37.47
CA GLU A 26 45.46 21.77 37.28
C GLU A 26 45.19 22.05 35.79
N GLU A 27 46.13 22.69 35.09
CA GLU A 27 46.05 22.98 33.65
C GLU A 27 45.98 21.69 32.82
N SER A 28 46.79 20.68 33.13
CA SER A 28 46.72 19.36 32.51
C SER A 28 45.35 18.70 32.75
N THR A 29 44.80 18.82 33.95
CA THR A 29 43.51 18.23 34.30
C THR A 29 42.37 18.92 33.54
N ILE A 30 42.36 20.25 33.53
CA ILE A 30 41.39 21.08 32.81
C ILE A 30 41.45 20.80 31.31
N THR A 31 42.64 20.67 30.74
CA THR A 31 42.81 20.42 29.31
C THR A 31 42.26 19.04 28.93
N LYS A 32 42.50 18.02 29.77
CA LYS A 32 41.95 16.68 29.55
C LYS A 32 40.43 16.66 29.63
N THR A 33 39.84 17.30 30.65
CA THR A 33 38.38 17.36 30.77
C THR A 33 37.76 18.18 29.64
N TYR A 34 38.37 19.29 29.25
CA TYR A 34 37.91 20.09 28.12
C TYR A 34 37.90 19.28 26.81
N ASN A 35 38.98 18.56 26.51
CA ASN A 35 39.05 17.72 25.32
C ASN A 35 38.04 16.58 25.36
N ALA A 36 37.86 15.92 26.50
CA ALA A 36 36.88 14.84 26.65
C ALA A 36 35.45 15.35 26.41
N VAL A 37 35.10 16.51 26.97
CA VAL A 37 33.79 17.15 26.76
C VAL A 37 33.62 17.54 25.29
N ASN A 38 34.66 18.08 24.65
CA ASN A 38 34.58 18.48 23.25
C ASN A 38 34.41 17.28 22.29
N GLU A 39 35.08 16.16 22.58
CA GLU A 39 34.87 14.90 21.86
C GLU A 39 33.46 14.35 22.05
N GLU A 40 32.92 14.40 23.27
CA GLU A 40 31.54 14.01 23.57
C GLU A 40 30.52 14.89 22.82
N TYR A 41 30.74 16.21 22.79
CA TYR A 41 29.89 17.14 22.02
C TYR A 41 29.93 16.82 20.51
N ALA A 42 31.11 16.56 19.95
CA ALA A 42 31.24 16.19 18.55
C ALA A 42 30.49 14.88 18.22
N GLN A 43 30.58 13.89 19.11
CA GLN A 43 29.85 12.62 18.96
C GLN A 43 28.33 12.83 19.04
N ASN A 44 27.86 13.60 20.02
CA ASN A 44 26.43 13.91 20.17
C ASN A 44 25.89 14.68 18.96
N GLU A 45 26.65 15.62 18.40
CA GLU A 45 26.23 16.33 17.18
C GLU A 45 26.13 15.40 15.97
N THR A 46 27.08 14.45 15.83
CA THR A 46 27.00 13.46 14.75
C THR A 46 25.83 12.50 14.90
N GLU A 47 25.52 12.07 16.13
CA GLU A 47 24.38 11.18 16.39
C GLU A 47 23.05 11.91 16.19
N LEU A 48 22.97 13.19 16.56
CA LEU A 48 21.78 14.02 16.31
C LEU A 48 21.49 14.12 14.80
N LYS A 49 22.51 14.45 13.99
CA LYS A 49 22.37 14.51 12.52
C LYS A 49 21.96 13.16 11.93
N ARG A 50 22.46 12.05 12.49
CA ARG A 50 22.07 10.70 12.09
C ARG A 50 20.59 10.45 12.38
N GLN A 51 20.11 10.82 13.57
CA GLN A 51 18.71 10.66 13.95
C GLN A 51 17.78 11.52 13.10
N GLU A 52 18.15 12.77 12.83
CA GLU A 52 17.40 13.66 11.92
C GLU A 52 17.29 13.06 10.51
N ALA A 53 18.37 12.48 9.98
CA ALA A 53 18.37 11.83 8.68
C ALA A 53 17.46 10.58 8.67
N LEU A 54 17.47 9.77 9.73
CA LEU A 54 16.59 8.61 9.85
C LEU A 54 15.12 9.02 9.93
N GLN A 55 14.79 10.05 10.72
CA GLN A 55 13.43 10.59 10.80
C GLN A 55 12.95 11.13 9.45
N ALA A 56 13.81 11.81 8.69
CA ALA A 56 13.46 12.30 7.36
C ALA A 56 13.13 11.15 6.39
N ILE A 57 13.86 10.03 6.46
CA ILE A 57 13.58 8.83 5.67
C ILE A 57 12.23 8.22 6.08
N GLU A 58 11.99 8.03 7.38
CA GLU A 58 10.75 7.45 7.89
C GLU A 58 9.52 8.29 7.51
N ILE A 59 9.63 9.62 7.60
CA ILE A 59 8.56 10.53 7.14
C ILE A 59 8.30 10.38 5.64
N ALA A 60 9.36 10.28 4.83
CA ALA A 60 9.21 10.10 3.39
C ALA A 60 8.54 8.76 3.04
N GLU A 61 8.86 7.69 3.76
CA GLU A 61 8.20 6.38 3.61
C GLU A 61 6.72 6.43 4.01
N ILE A 62 6.39 7.12 5.10
CA ILE A 62 5.00 7.34 5.53
C ILE A 62 4.21 8.12 4.47
N ASP A 63 4.80 9.15 3.87
CA ASP A 63 4.14 9.94 2.84
C ASP A 63 3.92 9.15 1.56
N GLN A 64 4.85 8.25 1.19
CA GLN A 64 4.65 7.30 0.10
C GLN A 64 3.48 6.35 0.38
N LEU A 65 3.43 5.78 1.59
CA LEU A 65 2.33 4.88 1.99
C LEU A 65 0.97 5.58 1.99
N LYS A 66 0.91 6.84 2.44
CA LYS A 66 -0.32 7.63 2.38
C LYS A 66 -0.81 7.84 0.95
N GLU A 67 0.12 8.10 0.03
CA GLU A 67 -0.23 8.27 -1.39
C GLU A 67 -0.71 6.95 -2.01
N GLU A 68 -0.08 5.82 -1.67
CA GLU A 68 -0.54 4.49 -2.08
C GLU A 68 -1.95 4.19 -1.56
N ILE A 69 -2.21 4.46 -0.27
CA ILE A 69 -3.55 4.33 0.33
C ILE A 69 -4.56 5.20 -0.42
N ARG A 70 -4.22 6.46 -0.71
CA ARG A 70 -5.10 7.37 -1.45
C ARG A 70 -5.43 6.85 -2.85
N LEU A 71 -4.46 6.23 -3.53
CA LEU A 71 -4.68 5.61 -4.85
C LEU A 71 -5.58 4.37 -4.73
N MET A 72 -5.36 3.52 -3.74
CA MET A 72 -6.21 2.34 -3.48
C MET A 72 -7.65 2.74 -3.11
N GLU A 73 -7.83 3.78 -2.31
CA GLU A 73 -9.17 4.29 -1.96
C GLU A 73 -9.90 4.85 -3.20
N LEU A 74 -9.16 5.48 -4.11
CA LEU A 74 -9.73 5.98 -5.36
C LEU A 74 -10.16 4.84 -6.29
N GLU A 75 -9.32 3.81 -6.44
CA GLU A 75 -9.66 2.60 -7.19
C GLU A 75 -10.87 1.87 -6.57
N LEU A 76 -10.92 1.76 -5.24
CA LEU A 76 -12.05 1.17 -4.53
C LEU A 76 -13.34 1.96 -4.78
N ASN A 77 -13.29 3.28 -4.74
CA ASN A 77 -14.46 4.13 -4.99
C ASN A 77 -14.95 4.04 -6.45
N GLU A 78 -14.05 3.82 -7.41
CA GLU A 78 -14.43 3.51 -8.79
C GLU A 78 -15.11 2.13 -8.90
N LEU A 79 -14.63 1.15 -8.13
CA LEU A 79 -15.19 -0.20 -8.05
C LEU A 79 -16.46 -0.33 -7.20
N GLU A 80 -16.71 0.58 -6.27
CA GLU A 80 -17.92 0.67 -5.43
C GLU A 80 -18.95 1.66 -5.97
N GLY A 81 -18.72 2.18 -7.18
CA GLY A 81 -19.68 3.02 -7.89
C GLY A 81 -21.08 2.38 -7.96
N PRO A 82 -22.14 3.18 -8.12
CA PRO A 82 -23.53 2.70 -8.08
C PRO A 82 -23.86 1.59 -9.11
N GLU A 83 -22.98 1.37 -10.09
CA GLU A 83 -23.12 0.33 -11.12
C GLU A 83 -22.64 -1.07 -10.67
N THR A 84 -21.84 -1.18 -9.59
CA THR A 84 -21.37 -2.48 -9.02
C THR A 84 -22.14 -2.90 -7.77
N SER A 85 -23.08 -2.07 -7.30
CA SER A 85 -23.98 -2.42 -6.22
C SER A 85 -24.94 -3.53 -6.68
N LEU A 86 -24.60 -4.78 -6.32
CA LEU A 86 -25.51 -5.93 -6.38
C LEU A 86 -26.86 -5.70 -5.67
N ALA A 87 -27.01 -4.59 -4.94
CA ALA A 87 -28.26 -4.19 -4.29
C ALA A 87 -29.30 -3.54 -5.24
N ALA A 88 -28.99 -3.34 -6.53
CA ALA A 88 -29.90 -2.68 -7.47
C ALA A 88 -30.38 -3.53 -8.67
N VAL A 89 -29.96 -4.79 -8.81
CA VAL A 89 -30.40 -5.63 -9.95
C VAL A 89 -31.78 -6.22 -9.67
N PRO A 90 -32.85 -5.81 -10.39
CA PRO A 90 -34.18 -6.36 -10.19
C PRO A 90 -34.21 -7.87 -10.45
N PRO A 91 -35.04 -8.66 -9.75
CA PRO A 91 -35.08 -10.12 -9.89
C PRO A 91 -35.27 -10.63 -11.33
N ASN A 92 -35.90 -9.83 -12.20
CA ASN A 92 -36.08 -10.17 -13.61
C ASN A 92 -34.76 -10.13 -14.39
N GLU A 93 -33.88 -9.18 -14.10
CA GLU A 93 -32.55 -9.10 -14.73
C GLU A 93 -31.67 -10.26 -14.29
N LEU A 94 -31.72 -10.65 -13.02
CA LEU A 94 -31.02 -11.84 -12.53
C LEU A 94 -31.51 -13.12 -13.23
N ARG A 95 -32.83 -13.26 -13.44
CA ARG A 95 -33.38 -14.40 -14.19
C ARG A 95 -32.96 -14.41 -15.65
N LEU A 96 -32.94 -13.25 -16.31
CA LEU A 96 -32.46 -13.12 -17.69
C LEU A 96 -30.98 -13.48 -17.81
N MET A 97 -30.15 -13.03 -16.86
CA MET A 97 -28.73 -13.39 -16.80
C MET A 97 -28.55 -14.91 -16.61
N LEU A 98 -29.34 -15.54 -15.73
CA LEU A 98 -29.32 -16.99 -15.56
C LEU A 98 -29.69 -17.74 -16.86
N TYR A 99 -30.74 -17.32 -17.56
CA TYR A 99 -31.12 -17.94 -18.83
C TYR A 99 -30.04 -17.76 -19.91
N ARG A 100 -29.44 -16.56 -20.01
CA ARG A 100 -28.31 -16.33 -20.92
C ARG A 100 -27.08 -17.16 -20.56
N GLY A 101 -26.81 -17.34 -19.27
CA GLY A 101 -25.73 -18.20 -18.77
C GLY A 101 -25.94 -19.69 -19.11
N LEU A 102 -27.19 -20.12 -19.26
CA LEU A 102 -27.55 -21.45 -19.79
C LEU A 102 -27.55 -21.50 -21.33
N GLY A 103 -27.09 -20.45 -22.00
CA GLY A 103 -27.06 -20.38 -23.46
C GLY A 103 -28.42 -20.10 -24.11
N VAL A 104 -29.45 -19.72 -23.32
CA VAL A 104 -30.79 -19.42 -23.81
C VAL A 104 -30.95 -17.92 -24.02
N SER A 105 -31.27 -17.52 -25.24
CA SER A 105 -31.58 -16.13 -25.57
C SER A 105 -32.82 -16.05 -26.45
N THR A 106 -33.49 -14.90 -26.42
CA THR A 106 -34.61 -14.60 -27.32
C THR A 106 -34.10 -13.72 -28.45
N GLY A 107 -34.39 -14.11 -29.69
CA GLY A 107 -34.03 -13.33 -30.88
C GLY A 107 -35.26 -12.73 -31.55
N ASP A 108 -35.08 -11.57 -32.16
CA ASP A 108 -35.86 -11.16 -33.33
C ASP A 108 -35.15 -11.73 -34.57
N LEU A 109 -35.91 -12.20 -35.56
CA LEU A 109 -35.38 -12.91 -36.75
C LEU A 109 -34.57 -12.01 -37.70
N ASN A 110 -34.59 -10.70 -37.45
CA ASN A 110 -33.82 -9.71 -38.18
C ASN A 110 -32.80 -9.08 -37.24
N GLU A 111 -31.53 -9.23 -37.62
CA GLU A 111 -30.37 -8.76 -36.86
C GLU A 111 -30.53 -7.32 -36.34
N SER A 112 -30.14 -7.16 -35.08
CA SER A 112 -30.01 -5.88 -34.37
C SER A 112 -31.33 -5.33 -33.83
N THR A 113 -31.22 -4.67 -32.67
CA THR A 113 -32.28 -4.00 -31.90
C THR A 113 -33.24 -4.89 -31.09
N MET A 114 -33.07 -4.78 -29.77
CA MET A 114 -34.09 -4.58 -28.74
C MET A 114 -35.50 -5.17 -28.98
N ILE A 115 -36.02 -5.81 -27.94
CA ILE A 115 -37.44 -6.14 -27.75
C ILE A 115 -38.25 -4.83 -27.75
N GLU A 116 -38.45 -4.21 -28.92
CA GLU A 116 -39.14 -2.91 -29.06
C GLU A 116 -40.65 -3.09 -29.19
N ASN A 117 -41.14 -4.29 -29.47
CA ASN A 117 -42.57 -4.60 -29.61
C ASN A 117 -43.10 -5.70 -28.69
N ASN A 118 -42.36 -6.02 -27.61
CA ASN A 118 -42.85 -6.87 -26.51
C ASN A 118 -43.27 -8.31 -26.91
N MET A 119 -42.78 -8.83 -28.04
CA MET A 119 -42.97 -10.22 -28.45
C MET A 119 -41.66 -10.75 -29.01
N ALA A 120 -41.03 -11.68 -28.28
CA ALA A 120 -39.98 -12.51 -28.88
C ALA A 120 -40.63 -13.39 -29.96
N GLU A 121 -39.98 -13.54 -31.11
CA GLU A 121 -40.45 -14.43 -32.17
C GLU A 121 -39.67 -15.74 -32.22
N THR A 122 -38.45 -15.75 -31.67
CA THR A 122 -37.58 -16.93 -31.66
C THR A 122 -36.87 -17.14 -30.33
N ILE A 123 -36.54 -18.39 -30.03
CA ILE A 123 -35.56 -18.79 -29.02
C ILE A 123 -34.30 -19.25 -29.75
N VAL A 124 -33.16 -18.75 -29.30
CA VAL A 124 -31.83 -19.15 -29.73
C VAL A 124 -31.14 -19.85 -28.57
N LEU A 125 -30.66 -21.06 -28.82
CA LEU A 125 -29.91 -21.89 -27.87
C LEU A 125 -28.49 -22.00 -28.36
N THR A 126 -27.53 -21.72 -27.49
CA THR A 126 -26.09 -21.75 -27.80
C THR A 126 -25.39 -22.65 -26.79
N THR A 127 -24.54 -23.56 -27.26
CA THR A 127 -23.72 -24.39 -26.37
C THR A 127 -22.67 -23.58 -25.62
N SER A 128 -22.13 -24.15 -24.54
CA SER A 128 -21.12 -23.48 -23.70
C SER A 128 -19.83 -23.15 -24.43
N ASP A 129 -19.51 -23.87 -25.52
CA ASP A 129 -18.38 -23.61 -26.40
C ASP A 129 -18.68 -22.61 -27.53
N GLY A 130 -19.93 -22.15 -27.65
CA GLY A 130 -20.36 -21.15 -28.63
C GLY A 130 -20.46 -21.66 -30.07
N HIS A 131 -20.32 -22.96 -30.31
CA HIS A 131 -20.24 -23.52 -31.66
C HIS A 131 -21.57 -24.06 -32.20
N ASP A 132 -22.41 -24.64 -31.34
CA ASP A 132 -23.72 -25.14 -31.76
C ASP A 132 -24.80 -24.11 -31.42
N ILE A 133 -25.52 -23.68 -32.46
CA ILE A 133 -26.62 -22.73 -32.35
C ILE A 133 -27.89 -23.39 -32.89
N LEU A 134 -28.92 -23.48 -32.05
CA LEU A 134 -30.26 -23.92 -32.43
C LEU A 134 -31.24 -22.76 -32.30
N THR A 135 -31.88 -22.38 -33.42
CA THR A 135 -32.90 -21.32 -33.45
C THR A 135 -34.27 -21.93 -33.73
N MET A 136 -35.26 -21.61 -32.89
CA MET A 136 -36.63 -22.12 -32.99
C MET A 136 -37.64 -20.97 -32.95
N GLY A 137 -38.62 -20.98 -33.85
CA GLY A 137 -39.72 -20.02 -33.86
C GLY A 137 -40.78 -20.33 -32.80
N LEU A 138 -41.14 -19.33 -31.99
CA LEU A 138 -42.16 -19.45 -30.94
C LEU A 138 -43.57 -19.65 -31.49
N ASN A 139 -43.83 -19.21 -32.73
CA ASN A 139 -45.12 -19.38 -33.40
C ASN A 139 -45.23 -20.70 -34.20
N GLN A 140 -44.15 -21.47 -34.32
CA GLN A 140 -44.10 -22.68 -35.16
C GLN A 140 -44.38 -23.96 -34.39
N TYR A 141 -44.13 -23.95 -33.07
CA TYR A 141 -44.18 -25.15 -32.23
C TYR A 141 -44.98 -24.90 -30.96
N GLY A 142 -45.60 -25.96 -30.44
CA GLY A 142 -46.27 -25.92 -29.14
C GLY A 142 -45.27 -25.75 -27.99
N ILE A 143 -45.73 -25.14 -26.89
CA ILE A 143 -44.90 -24.86 -25.70
C ILE A 143 -44.24 -26.13 -25.16
N ASP A 144 -44.95 -27.26 -25.12
CA ASP A 144 -44.42 -28.53 -24.62
C ASP A 144 -43.25 -29.04 -25.46
N TYR A 145 -43.35 -28.90 -26.78
CA TYR A 145 -42.26 -29.29 -27.70
C TYR A 145 -41.04 -28.38 -27.51
N LEU A 146 -41.25 -27.06 -27.48
CA LEU A 146 -40.18 -26.09 -27.28
C LEU A 146 -39.46 -26.33 -25.96
N SER A 147 -40.21 -26.53 -24.88
CA SER A 147 -39.66 -26.82 -23.55
C SER A 147 -38.78 -28.07 -23.56
N ASN A 148 -39.25 -29.17 -24.17
CA ASN A 148 -38.47 -30.39 -24.28
C ASN A 148 -37.18 -30.20 -25.08
N GLN A 149 -37.23 -29.47 -26.21
CA GLN A 149 -36.04 -29.19 -27.00
C GLN A 149 -35.01 -28.34 -26.26
N VAL A 150 -35.46 -27.36 -25.47
CA VAL A 150 -34.57 -26.55 -24.61
C VAL A 150 -33.87 -27.43 -23.58
N TRP A 151 -34.62 -28.30 -22.89
CA TRP A 151 -34.02 -29.21 -21.89
C TRP A 151 -33.06 -30.24 -22.52
N GLU A 152 -33.42 -30.80 -23.67
CA GLU A 152 -32.54 -31.72 -24.41
C GLU A 152 -31.27 -31.04 -24.92
N PHE A 153 -31.32 -29.74 -25.24
CA PHE A 153 -30.17 -29.00 -25.70
C PHE A 153 -29.22 -28.64 -24.54
N ILE A 154 -29.76 -28.11 -23.42
CA ILE A 154 -28.95 -27.68 -22.27
C ILE A 154 -28.33 -28.86 -21.50
N SER A 155 -28.90 -30.07 -21.63
CA SER A 155 -28.39 -31.28 -20.96
C SER A 155 -27.24 -31.99 -21.70
N LYS A 156 -26.85 -31.50 -22.88
CA LYS A 156 -25.71 -32.00 -23.65
C LYS A 156 -24.43 -31.29 -23.24
#